data_AF-A0A836ZUG9-F1
#
_entry.id   AF-A0A836ZUG9-F1
#
_cell.length_a   1.000
_cell.length_b   1.000
_cell.length_c   1.000
_cell.angle_alpha   90.00
_cell.angle_beta   90.00
_cell.angle_gamma   90.00
#
_symmetry.space_group_name_H-M   'P 1'
#
loop_
_entity.id
_entity.type
_entity.pdbx_description
1 polymer ?
#
loop_
_entity_poly.entity_id
_entity_poly.type
_entity_poly.pdbx_seq_one_letter_code
_entity_poly.pdbx_strand_id
1 'polypeptide(L)' 'MFNRNTGIVLLVALAAGLGMLLGQKFLGDAPSSPWPPTKTITFYPQPRPLPQFSLRQSDGTQLVPGELKGMT' A
#
# COMPACT_ATOMS: atom_id res chain seq x y z
N MET A 1 -43.95 10.47 -15.45
CA MET A 1 -43.78 10.62 -16.91
C MET A 1 -42.48 9.92 -17.31
N PHE A 2 -42.56 8.63 -17.62
CA PHE A 2 -41.41 7.83 -18.02
C PHE A 2 -41.15 8.08 -19.51
N ASN A 3 -40.01 8.66 -19.85
CA ASN A 3 -39.62 8.86 -21.25
C ASN A 3 -38.59 7.79 -21.67
N ARG A 4 -38.43 7.61 -22.98
CA ARG A 4 -37.51 6.62 -23.56
C ARG A 4 -36.06 6.82 -23.11
N ASN A 5 -35.59 8.06 -23.02
CA ASN A 5 -34.25 8.37 -22.50
C ASN A 5 -34.11 8.01 -21.02
N THR A 6 -35.12 8.28 -20.18
CA THR A 6 -35.12 7.89 -18.77
C THR A 6 -35.02 6.37 -18.63
N GLY A 7 -35.75 5.62 -19.47
CA GLY A 7 -35.65 4.16 -19.52
C GLY A 7 -34.26 3.68 -19.93
N ILE A 8 -33.64 4.31 -20.94
CA ILE A 8 -32.27 3.99 -21.38
C ILE A 8 -31.25 4.26 -20.28
N VAL A 9 -31.33 5.42 -19.61
CA VAL A 9 -30.41 5.77 -18.52
C VAL A 9 -30.53 4.79 -17.35
N LEU A 10 -31.75 4.38 -17.00
CA LEU A 10 -31.96 3.37 -15.96
C LEU A 10 -31.39 2.01 -16.35
N LEU A 11 -31.55 1.60 -17.60
CA LEU A 11 -31.00 0.33 -18.09
C LEU A 11 -29.47 0.33 -18.04
N VAL A 12 -28.83 1.42 -18.48
CA VAL A 12 -27.37 1.58 -18.40
C VAL A 12 -26.88 1.58 -16.95
N ALA A 13 -27.54 2.30 -16.06
CA ALA A 13 -27.18 2.33 -14.64
C ALA A 13 -27.30 0.94 -14.00
N LEU A 14 -28.35 0.19 -14.33
CA LEU A 14 -28.55 -1.18 -13.87
C LEU A 14 -27.44 -2.10 -14.39
N ALA A 15 -27.11 -2.01 -15.69
CA ALA A 15 -26.05 -2.81 -16.30
C ALA A 15 -24.67 -2.51 -15.69
N ALA A 16 -24.37 -1.25 -15.40
CA ALA A 16 -23.12 -0.85 -14.75
C ALA A 16 -23.04 -1.38 -13.31
N GLY A 17 -24.12 -1.29 -12.54
CA GLY A 17 -24.19 -1.84 -11.18
C GLY A 17 -24.03 -3.36 -11.15
N LEU A 18 -24.72 -4.07 -12.05
CA LEU A 18 -24.58 -5.52 -12.19
C LEU A 18 -23.19 -5.93 -12.66
N GLY A 19 -22.61 -5.21 -13.62
CA GLY A 19 -21.25 -5.44 -14.10
C GLY A 19 -20.21 -5.27 -12.99
N MET A 20 -20.34 -4.22 -12.16
CA MET A 20 -19.47 -4.01 -11.00
C MET A 20 -19.62 -5.13 -9.95
N LEU A 21 -20.85 -5.55 -9.64
CA LEU A 21 -21.10 -6.61 -8.67
C LEU A 21 -20.58 -7.98 -9.14
N LEU A 22 -20.77 -8.30 -10.42
CA LEU A 22 -20.21 -9.50 -11.04
C LEU A 22 -18.67 -9.43 -11.08
N GLY A 23 -18.11 -8.28 -11.44
CA GLY A 23 -16.66 -8.06 -11.42
C GLY A 23 -16.05 -8.27 -10.04
N GLN A 24 -16.66 -7.74 -8.99
CA GLN A 24 -16.20 -7.97 -7.61
C GLN A 24 -16.33 -9.43 -7.19
N LYS A 25 -17.46 -10.09 -7.54
CA LYS A 25 -17.69 -11.49 -7.15
C LYS A 25 -16.75 -12.47 -7.86
N PHE A 26 -16.44 -12.23 -9.14
CA PHE A 26 -15.65 -13.17 -9.95
C PHE A 26 -14.17 -12.80 -10.08
N LEU A 27 -13.82 -11.51 -10.00
CA LEU A 27 -12.45 -11.00 -10.17
C LEU A 27 -11.91 -10.29 -8.92
N GLY A 28 -12.73 -10.04 -7.89
CA GLY A 28 -12.36 -9.26 -6.70
C GLY A 28 -11.53 -10.00 -5.66
N ASP A 29 -11.45 -11.33 -5.74
CA ASP A 29 -10.48 -12.11 -5.00
C ASP A 29 -9.11 -11.95 -5.66
N ALA A 30 -8.48 -10.79 -5.47
CA ALA A 30 -7.05 -10.67 -5.71
C ALA A 30 -6.38 -11.76 -4.86
N PRO A 31 -5.53 -12.63 -5.45
CA PRO A 31 -4.92 -13.71 -4.72
C PRO A 31 -4.25 -13.12 -3.49
N SER A 32 -4.62 -13.63 -2.31
CA SER A 32 -3.89 -13.35 -1.07
C SER A 32 -2.43 -13.58 -1.41
N SER A 33 -1.66 -12.49 -1.42
CA SER A 33 -0.27 -12.53 -1.84
C SER A 33 0.39 -13.72 -1.14
N PRO A 34 1.01 -14.66 -1.88
CA PRO A 34 1.68 -15.80 -1.26
C PRO A 34 2.87 -15.34 -0.39
N TRP A 35 3.22 -14.06 -0.49
CA TRP A 35 4.22 -13.41 0.32
C TRP A 35 3.62 -13.03 1.66
N PRO A 36 4.36 -13.29 2.76
CA PRO A 36 3.96 -12.78 4.07
C PRO A 36 3.76 -11.26 3.97
N PRO A 37 2.76 -10.72 4.68
CA PRO A 37 2.53 -9.27 4.69
C PRO A 37 3.84 -8.59 5.07
N THR A 38 4.25 -7.57 4.31
CA THR A 38 5.50 -6.82 4.55
C THR A 38 5.48 -6.24 5.96
N LYS A 39 6.07 -6.96 6.92
CA LYS A 39 6.30 -6.48 8.28
C LYS A 39 7.61 -5.71 8.27
N THR A 40 7.55 -4.42 7.95
CA THR A 40 8.72 -3.53 7.87
C THR A 40 9.38 -3.29 9.23
N ILE A 41 8.72 -3.62 10.35
CA ILE A 41 9.16 -3.25 11.69
C ILE A 41 9.24 -4.50 12.59
N THR A 42 10.46 -4.85 12.99
CA THR A 42 10.72 -5.82 14.05
C THR A 42 10.86 -5.06 15.37
N PHE A 43 9.86 -5.13 16.24
CA PHE A 43 9.95 -4.58 17.58
C PHE A 43 10.85 -5.46 18.44
N TYR A 44 11.93 -4.90 18.96
CA TYR A 44 12.78 -5.57 19.93
C TYR A 44 12.21 -5.35 21.34
N PRO A 45 12.06 -6.41 22.15
CA PRO A 45 11.49 -6.31 23.51
C PRO A 45 12.41 -5.56 24.48
N GLN A 46 13.69 -5.46 24.16
CA GLN A 46 14.70 -4.75 24.95
C GLN A 46 15.51 -3.82 24.04
N PRO A 47 15.78 -2.57 24.47
CA PRO A 47 16.70 -1.67 23.76
C PRO A 47 18.09 -2.32 23.61
N ARG A 48 18.66 -2.29 22.41
CA ARG A 48 20.01 -2.78 22.14
C ARG A 48 20.88 -1.67 21.57
N PRO A 49 22.18 -1.61 21.94
CA PRO A 49 23.09 -0.65 21.36
C PRO A 49 23.21 -0.91 19.85
N LEU A 50 23.24 0.17 19.07
CA LEU A 50 23.46 0.08 17.64
C LEU A 50 24.92 -0.33 17.39
N PRO A 51 25.19 -1.37 16.58
CA PRO A 51 26.55 -1.75 16.21
C PRO A 51 27.28 -0.59 15.52
N GLN A 52 28.61 -0.63 15.56
CA GLN A 52 29.40 0.31 14.78
C GLN A 52 29.08 0.12 13.29
N PHE A 53 28.73 1.21 12.62
CA PHE A 53 28.47 1.23 11.18
C PHE A 53 29.46 2.17 10.50
N SER A 54 29.76 1.89 9.24
CA SER A 54 30.52 2.77 8.36
C SER A 54 29.68 3.02 7.13
N LEU A 55 28.95 4.13 7.13
CA LEU A 55 28.11 4.55 6.01
C LEU A 55 28.83 5.65 5.23
N ARG A 56 28.46 5.81 3.95
CA ARG A 56 28.89 6.94 3.12
C ARG A 56 27.68 7.83 2.83
N GLN A 57 27.89 9.14 2.92
CA GLN A 57 26.93 10.12 2.47
C GLN A 57 26.90 10.13 0.93
N SER A 58 25.81 10.66 0.37
CA SER A 58 25.62 10.74 -1.09
C SER A 58 26.68 11.60 -1.79
N ASP A 59 27.32 12.51 -1.06
CA ASP A 59 28.43 13.35 -1.53
C ASP A 59 29.80 12.64 -1.50
N GLY A 60 29.83 11.37 -1.06
CA GLY A 60 31.03 10.53 -1.02
C GLY A 60 31.86 10.65 0.26
N THR A 61 31.48 11.52 1.20
CA THR A 61 32.13 11.60 2.51
C THR A 61 31.67 10.46 3.43
N GLN A 62 32.47 10.14 4.44
CA GLN A 62 32.13 9.08 5.40
C GLN A 62 31.18 9.64 6.46
N LEU A 63 30.05 8.97 6.65
CA LEU A 63 29.10 9.33 7.69
C LEU A 63 29.64 8.87 9.05
N VAL A 64 30.02 9.82 9.88
CA VAL A 64 30.56 9.55 11.20
C VAL A 64 29.40 9.28 12.18
N PRO A 65 29.49 8.26 13.06
CA PRO A 65 28.38 7.86 13.94
C PRO A 65 27.79 8.96 14.83
N GLY A 66 28.54 10.05 15.07
CA GLY A 66 28.08 11.20 15.85
C GLY A 66 27.09 12.10 15.12
N GLU A 67 27.07 12.09 13.78
CA GLU A 67 26.27 13.02 12.98
C GLU A 67 24.78 12.64 12.92
N LEU A 68 24.47 11.36 13.10
CA LEU A 68 23.09 10.86 13.15
C LEU A 68 22.52 10.81 14.57
N LYS A 69 23.29 11.20 15.58
CA LYS A 69 22.88 11.11 16.98
C LYS A 69 22.00 12.31 17.35
N GLY A 70 20.69 12.11 17.40
CA GLY A 70 19.74 13.13 17.88
C GLY A 70 18.96 13.86 16.79
N MET A 71 18.96 13.38 15.53
CA MET A 71 17.94 13.78 14.56
C MET A 71 16.62 13.11 14.95
N THR A 72 15.83 13.79 15.79
CA THR A 72 14.47 13.43 16.21
C THR A 72 13.56 14.60 15.95
#